data_AF-G4RP68-F1
#
_entry.id   AF-G4RP68-F1
#
_cell.length_a   1.000
_cell.length_b   1.000
_cell.length_c   1.000
_cell.angle_alpha   90.00
_cell.angle_beta   90.00
_cell.angle_gamma   90.00
#
_symmetry.space_group_name_H-M   'P 1'
#
loop_
_entity.id
_entity.type
_entity.pdbx_description
1 polymer ?
#
loop_
_entity_poly.entity_id
_entity_poly.type
_entity_poly.pdbx_seq_one_letter_code
_entity_poly.pdbx_strand_id
1 'polypeptide(L)'
;MIAYADHPDGGAIVDISQLERALERSALFLSLVVFREVPSLMEKAFREWARIGTPDVAEAIYAYTYQYIKRIITDRELLLRIAELFNRMGAPDVLAMQRALAISAGITTCDIGGLIFVENPRTSLYSRPSGTTPPDAITSSVYARAHLVINRGSRTIIDWDTFCVVPYLPTGDPYVIHPLQRLHNAGYFVATRGIPRCVASDGSPTDGAALAPRGLAKLLGLPPCA
;
A
#
# COMPACT_ATOMS: atom_id res chain seq x y z
N MET A 1 18.79 -5.89 1.72
CA MET A 1 18.05 -4.97 0.82
C MET A 1 17.11 -4.12 1.67
N ILE A 2 16.96 -2.84 1.35
CA ILE A 2 16.09 -1.90 2.08
C ILE A 2 14.74 -1.75 1.39
N ALA A 3 14.77 -1.64 0.06
CA ALA A 3 13.59 -1.44 -0.77
C ALA A 3 13.80 -2.07 -2.15
N TYR A 4 12.73 -2.10 -2.94
CA TYR A 4 12.72 -2.43 -4.35
C TYR A 4 11.81 -1.43 -5.07
N ALA A 5 12.24 -0.83 -6.17
CA ALA A 5 11.40 0.03 -6.99
C ALA A 5 10.81 -0.77 -8.15
N ASP A 6 9.49 -1.00 -8.14
CA ASP A 6 8.80 -1.72 -9.22
C ASP A 6 8.47 -0.78 -10.39
N HIS A 7 9.53 -0.36 -11.08
CA HIS A 7 9.49 0.56 -12.20
C HIS A 7 10.55 0.14 -13.23
N PRO A 8 10.38 0.40 -14.55
CA PRO A 8 11.39 0.05 -15.56
C PRO A 8 12.80 0.60 -15.27
N ASP A 9 12.88 1.81 -14.73
CA ASP A 9 14.13 2.45 -14.30
C ASP A 9 14.54 2.10 -12.85
N GLY A 10 13.82 1.19 -12.23
CA GLY A 10 13.93 0.81 -10.82
C GLY A 10 14.79 -0.44 -10.59
N GLY A 11 14.49 -1.17 -9.52
CA GLY A 11 15.22 -2.36 -9.11
C GLY A 11 15.55 -2.38 -7.61
N ALA A 12 16.52 -3.22 -7.25
CA ALA A 12 16.94 -3.42 -5.86
C ALA A 12 17.61 -2.17 -5.26
N ILE A 13 17.18 -1.78 -4.07
CA ILE A 13 17.76 -0.68 -3.28
C ILE A 13 18.40 -1.29 -2.04
N VAL A 14 19.73 -1.32 -1.99
CA VAL A 14 20.47 -2.06 -0.96
C VAL A 14 20.97 -1.20 0.20
N ASP A 15 21.04 0.11 0.02
CA ASP A 15 21.56 1.08 1.00
C ASP A 15 20.72 2.36 1.06
N ILE A 16 20.98 3.18 2.09
CA ILE A 16 20.22 4.41 2.38
C ILE A 16 20.43 5.45 1.28
N SER A 17 21.64 5.58 0.72
CA SER A 17 21.94 6.56 -0.32
C SER A 17 21.21 6.26 -1.64
N GLN A 18 21.02 4.98 -1.98
CA GLN A 18 20.18 4.56 -3.11
C GLN A 18 18.71 4.89 -2.87
N LEU A 19 18.20 4.64 -1.66
CA LEU A 19 16.83 4.99 -1.30
C LEU A 19 16.62 6.50 -1.38
N GLU A 20 17.57 7.28 -0.88
CA GLU A 20 17.55 8.74 -0.93
C GLU A 20 17.46 9.27 -2.36
N ARG A 21 18.25 8.73 -3.29
CA ARG A 21 18.16 9.08 -4.73
C ARG A 21 16.83 8.66 -5.35
N ALA A 22 16.25 7.53 -4.91
CA ALA A 22 14.94 7.10 -5.40
C ALA A 22 13.83 8.06 -4.94
N LEU A 23 13.94 8.63 -3.73
CA LEU A 23 13.00 9.64 -3.23
C LEU A 23 13.02 10.93 -4.05
N GLU A 24 14.13 11.26 -4.72
CA GLU A 24 14.24 12.45 -5.56
C GLU A 24 13.57 12.29 -6.93
N ARG A 25 13.15 11.07 -7.28
CA ARG A 25 12.45 10.74 -8.52
C ARG A 25 11.04 10.24 -8.21
N SER A 26 10.02 11.07 -8.41
CA SER A 26 8.63 10.74 -8.05
C SER A 26 8.14 9.39 -8.55
N ALA A 27 8.48 9.01 -9.80
CA ALA A 27 8.10 7.72 -10.36
C ALA A 27 8.72 6.53 -9.59
N LEU A 28 9.97 6.67 -9.12
CA LEU A 28 10.60 5.66 -8.29
C LEU A 28 10.01 5.68 -6.88
N PHE A 29 9.86 6.85 -6.27
CA PHE A 29 9.24 6.99 -4.94
C PHE A 29 7.87 6.31 -4.88
N LEU A 30 6.98 6.59 -5.83
CA LEU A 30 5.63 6.03 -5.85
C LEU A 30 5.58 4.52 -6.15
N SER A 31 6.67 3.93 -6.67
CA SER A 31 6.77 2.50 -6.98
C SER A 31 7.59 1.71 -5.97
N LEU A 32 8.01 2.33 -4.86
CA LEU A 32 8.78 1.62 -3.84
C LEU A 32 7.92 0.56 -3.12
N VAL A 33 8.53 -0.61 -2.97
CA VAL A 33 8.22 -1.66 -2.00
C VAL A 33 9.30 -1.57 -0.92
N VAL A 34 8.93 -1.18 0.30
CA VAL A 34 9.88 -0.92 1.38
C VAL A 34 9.88 -2.08 2.36
N PHE A 35 11.05 -2.70 2.58
CA PHE A 35 11.20 -3.86 3.46
C PHE A 35 11.66 -3.49 4.87
N ARG A 36 12.28 -2.32 5.00
CA ARG A 36 12.83 -1.83 6.27
C ARG A 36 12.64 -0.33 6.36
N GLU A 37 12.17 0.13 7.51
CA GLU A 37 12.08 1.54 7.84
C GLU A 37 13.46 2.21 7.83
N VAL A 38 13.48 3.46 7.41
CA VAL A 38 14.63 4.35 7.44
C VAL A 38 14.17 5.71 7.98
N PRO A 39 13.95 5.83 9.31
CA PRO A 39 13.35 7.03 9.91
C PRO A 39 14.13 8.32 9.62
N SER A 40 15.45 8.22 9.37
CA SER A 40 16.28 9.36 8.96
C SER A 40 15.87 9.99 7.62
N LEU A 41 15.07 9.29 6.80
CA LEU A 41 14.54 9.80 5.52
C LEU A 41 13.07 10.24 5.61
N MET A 42 12.44 10.20 6.80
CA MET A 42 11.04 10.58 7.00
C MET A 42 10.75 11.97 6.41
N GLU A 43 11.50 13.00 6.81
CA GLU A 43 11.28 14.37 6.32
C GLU A 43 11.40 14.47 4.79
N LYS A 44 12.35 13.75 4.18
CA LYS A 44 12.55 13.74 2.73
C LYS A 44 11.38 13.05 2.02
N ALA A 45 10.90 11.92 2.53
CA ALA A 45 9.75 11.21 1.97
C ALA A 45 8.47 12.06 2.01
N PHE A 46 8.20 12.73 3.13
CA PHE A 46 7.04 13.62 3.26
C PHE A 46 7.17 14.90 2.44
N ARG A 47 8.39 15.43 2.27
CA ARG A 47 8.64 16.56 1.36
C ARG A 47 8.36 16.20 -0.08
N GLU A 48 8.83 15.03 -0.53
CA GLU A 48 8.54 14.55 -1.88
C GLU A 48 7.04 14.31 -2.07
N TRP A 49 6.36 13.71 -1.08
CA TRP A 49 4.90 13.58 -1.10
C TRP A 49 4.23 14.95 -1.25
N ALA A 50 4.53 15.93 -0.38
CA ALA A 50 3.94 17.26 -0.45
C ALA A 50 4.14 17.93 -1.84
N ARG A 51 5.23 17.62 -2.54
CA ARG A 51 5.52 18.13 -3.89
C ARG A 51 4.64 17.53 -4.98
N ILE A 52 4.29 16.24 -4.88
CA ILE A 52 3.56 15.50 -5.92
C ILE A 52 2.07 15.31 -5.61
N GLY A 53 1.69 15.51 -4.36
CA GLY A 53 0.33 15.35 -3.85
C GLY A 53 -0.19 16.64 -3.23
N THR A 54 -0.96 16.50 -2.16
CA THR A 54 -1.60 17.59 -1.43
C THR A 54 -0.77 17.96 -0.19
N PRO A 55 -0.11 19.13 -0.15
CA PRO A 55 0.81 19.51 0.94
C PRO A 55 0.20 19.38 2.33
N ASP A 56 -0.98 19.97 2.56
CA ASP A 56 -1.64 19.94 3.88
C ASP A 56 -1.91 18.51 4.38
N VAL A 57 -2.24 17.58 3.46
CA VAL A 57 -2.50 16.18 3.81
C VAL A 57 -1.20 15.49 4.20
N ALA A 58 -0.14 15.71 3.41
CA ALA A 58 1.20 15.19 3.71
C ALA A 58 1.71 15.71 5.07
N GLU A 59 1.57 17.00 5.34
CA GLU A 59 1.98 17.62 6.61
C GLU A 59 1.20 17.09 7.82
N ALA A 60 -0.12 16.94 7.68
CA ALA A 60 -0.94 16.37 8.75
C ALA A 60 -0.54 14.91 9.04
N ILE A 61 -0.35 14.10 8.00
CA ILE A 61 0.06 12.69 8.16
C ILE A 61 1.51 12.57 8.65
N TYR A 62 2.39 13.51 8.31
CA TYR A 62 3.73 13.60 8.90
C TYR A 62 3.63 13.74 10.43
N ALA A 63 2.80 14.66 10.91
CA ALA A 63 2.59 14.88 12.34
C ALA A 63 2.00 13.64 13.03
N TYR A 64 1.00 12.98 12.43
CA TYR A 64 0.42 11.75 12.99
C TYR A 64 1.40 10.58 12.98
N THR A 65 2.20 10.44 11.92
CA THR A 65 3.25 9.43 11.84
C THR A 65 4.32 9.66 12.91
N TYR A 66 4.68 10.92 13.17
CA TYR A 66 5.61 11.25 14.24
C TYR A 66 5.02 10.90 15.62
N GLN A 67 3.76 11.23 15.88
CA GLN A 67 3.05 10.85 17.12
C GLN A 67 3.00 9.33 17.28
N TYR A 68 2.75 8.60 16.20
CA TYR A 68 2.75 7.14 16.17
C TYR A 68 4.12 6.55 16.52
N ILE A 69 5.20 7.04 15.91
CA ILE A 69 6.58 6.63 16.21
C ILE A 69 6.91 6.89 17.69
N LYS A 70 6.41 8.00 18.26
CA LYS A 70 6.55 8.33 19.68
C LYS A 70 5.59 7.57 20.59
N ARG A 71 4.75 6.69 20.04
CA ARG A 71 3.74 5.88 20.75
C ARG A 71 2.72 6.74 21.51
N ILE A 72 2.49 7.95 21.04
CA ILE A 72 1.45 8.85 21.55
C ILE A 72 0.07 8.39 21.08
N ILE A 73 0.01 7.88 19.84
CA ILE A 73 -1.20 7.31 19.25
C ILE A 73 -0.97 5.84 18.86
N THR A 74 -2.04 5.06 18.91
CA THR A 74 -2.11 3.65 18.53
C THR A 74 -2.32 3.46 17.02
N ASP A 75 -2.19 2.22 16.54
CA ASP A 75 -2.53 1.85 15.15
C ASP A 75 -3.94 2.32 14.77
N ARG A 76 -4.92 2.07 15.65
CA ARG A 76 -6.32 2.44 15.43
C ARG A 76 -6.50 3.96 15.34
N GLU A 77 -5.85 4.71 16.21
CA GLU A 77 -5.92 6.18 16.18
C GLU A 77 -5.27 6.74 14.92
N LEU A 78 -4.11 6.20 14.49
CA LEU A 78 -3.48 6.58 13.23
C LEU A 78 -4.40 6.30 12.03
N LEU A 79 -5.05 5.13 11.98
CA LEU A 79 -6.00 4.80 10.92
C LEU A 79 -7.18 5.77 10.89
N LEU A 80 -7.75 6.14 12.05
CA LEU A 80 -8.84 7.10 12.14
C LEU A 80 -8.42 8.48 11.64
N ARG A 81 -7.22 8.95 12.00
CA ARG A 81 -6.66 10.22 11.49
C ARG A 81 -6.45 10.22 9.98
N ILE A 82 -6.01 9.10 9.41
CA ILE A 82 -5.91 8.92 7.96
C ILE A 82 -7.30 8.96 7.33
N ALA A 83 -8.28 8.27 7.93
CA ALA A 83 -9.65 8.24 7.42
C ALA A 83 -10.31 9.62 7.40
N GLU A 84 -10.04 10.47 8.40
CA GLU A 84 -10.49 11.88 8.46
C GLU A 84 -9.97 12.72 7.28
N LEU A 85 -8.76 12.43 6.79
CA LEU A 85 -8.12 13.14 5.69
C LEU A 85 -8.36 12.51 4.32
N PHE A 86 -8.82 11.26 4.29
CA PHE A 86 -8.83 10.44 3.09
C PHE A 86 -9.64 11.05 1.95
N ASN A 87 -10.78 11.68 2.25
CA ASN A 87 -11.65 12.30 1.25
C ASN A 87 -11.00 13.47 0.47
N ARG A 88 -9.87 13.99 0.94
CA ARG A 88 -9.08 15.05 0.29
C ARG A 88 -7.93 14.50 -0.58
N MET A 89 -7.65 13.20 -0.51
CA MET A 89 -6.49 12.59 -1.16
C MET A 89 -6.72 12.37 -2.66
N GLY A 90 -5.76 12.75 -3.50
CA GLY A 90 -5.66 12.28 -4.88
C GLY A 90 -4.97 10.90 -4.99
N ALA A 91 -4.92 10.35 -6.19
CA ALA A 91 -4.21 9.08 -6.44
C ALA A 91 -2.72 9.12 -6.04
N PRO A 92 -1.95 10.21 -6.31
CA PRO A 92 -0.58 10.33 -5.83
C PRO A 92 -0.47 10.32 -4.30
N ASP A 93 -1.43 10.94 -3.59
CA ASP A 93 -1.45 10.97 -2.12
C ASP A 93 -1.57 9.56 -1.54
N VAL A 94 -2.50 8.76 -2.07
CA VAL A 94 -2.72 7.38 -1.64
C VAL A 94 -1.44 6.54 -1.77
N LEU A 95 -0.77 6.65 -2.91
CA LEU A 95 0.46 5.90 -3.18
C LEU A 95 1.62 6.41 -2.31
N ALA A 96 1.83 7.73 -2.26
CA ALA A 96 2.89 8.37 -1.50
C ALA A 96 2.75 8.11 0.00
N MET A 97 1.51 8.13 0.53
CA MET A 97 1.21 7.81 1.92
C MET A 97 1.75 6.44 2.33
N GLN A 98 1.51 5.40 1.53
CA GLN A 98 2.00 4.06 1.89
C GLN A 98 3.52 4.02 1.99
N ARG A 99 4.22 4.72 1.08
CA ARG A 99 5.69 4.74 1.07
C ARG A 99 6.25 5.62 2.17
N ALA A 100 5.64 6.77 2.44
CA ALA A 100 6.04 7.65 3.52
C ALA A 100 5.88 6.94 4.88
N LEU A 101 4.75 6.27 5.11
CA LEU A 101 4.52 5.45 6.31
C LEU A 101 5.55 4.32 6.43
N ALA A 102 5.80 3.59 5.33
CA ALA A 102 6.72 2.46 5.36
C ALA A 102 8.18 2.88 5.57
N ILE A 103 8.62 3.97 4.95
CA ILE A 103 9.95 4.54 5.19
C ILE A 103 10.08 5.03 6.63
N SER A 104 9.04 5.64 7.18
CA SER A 104 9.14 6.31 8.48
C SER A 104 9.01 5.34 9.66
N ALA A 105 8.09 4.39 9.55
CA ALA A 105 7.65 3.54 10.67
C ALA A 105 7.52 2.05 10.31
N GLY A 106 7.87 1.66 9.08
CA GLY A 106 7.86 0.25 8.66
C GLY A 106 6.45 -0.32 8.53
N ILE A 107 5.44 0.54 8.38
CA ILE A 107 4.03 0.18 8.28
C ILE A 107 3.39 0.80 7.05
N THR A 108 2.31 0.20 6.58
CA THR A 108 1.35 0.81 5.66
C THR A 108 -0.04 0.84 6.30
N THR A 109 -1.04 1.34 5.59
CA THR A 109 -2.43 1.29 6.07
C THR A 109 -2.89 -0.15 6.39
N CYS A 110 -2.37 -1.14 5.67
CA CYS A 110 -2.64 -2.56 5.84
C CYS A 110 -2.27 -3.06 7.22
N ASP A 111 -1.09 -2.65 7.70
CA ASP A 111 -0.55 -3.09 8.98
C ASP A 111 -1.25 -2.45 10.19
N ILE A 112 -2.02 -1.38 9.97
CA ILE A 112 -2.81 -0.67 10.99
C ILE A 112 -4.33 -0.91 10.85
N GLY A 113 -4.74 -1.89 10.03
CA GLY A 113 -6.12 -2.35 9.93
C GLY A 113 -6.97 -1.72 8.83
N GLY A 114 -6.36 -0.99 7.89
CA GLY A 114 -7.02 -0.43 6.71
C GLY A 114 -6.48 -1.01 5.40
N LEU A 115 -7.29 -1.10 4.36
CA LEU A 115 -6.85 -1.47 3.01
C LEU A 115 -7.44 -0.46 2.02
N ILE A 116 -6.68 -0.09 0.97
CA ILE A 116 -7.17 0.90 0.01
C ILE A 116 -7.55 0.21 -1.29
N PHE A 117 -8.81 0.37 -1.67
CA PHE A 117 -9.39 -0.14 -2.90
C PHE A 117 -9.51 1.00 -3.90
N VAL A 118 -8.75 0.94 -4.99
CA VAL A 118 -8.76 1.95 -6.06
C VAL A 118 -9.55 1.42 -7.24
N GLU A 119 -10.56 2.15 -7.69
CA GLU A 119 -11.36 1.77 -8.86
C GLU A 119 -10.47 1.63 -10.09
N ASN A 120 -10.54 0.50 -10.78
CA ASN A 120 -9.78 0.30 -12.01
C ASN A 120 -10.37 1.18 -13.14
N PRO A 121 -9.64 2.18 -13.68
CA PRO A 121 -10.17 3.05 -14.72
C PRO A 121 -10.48 2.30 -16.03
N ARG A 122 -9.86 1.13 -16.29
CA ARG A 122 -10.18 0.30 -17.46
C ARG A 122 -11.54 -0.39 -17.38
N THR A 123 -12.15 -0.44 -16.20
CA THR A 123 -13.51 -0.98 -16.00
C THR A 123 -14.60 0.04 -16.27
N SER A 124 -14.26 1.34 -16.24
CA SER A 124 -15.10 2.38 -16.80
C SER A 124 -14.85 2.53 -18.30
N LEU A 125 -15.11 1.47 -19.08
CA LEU A 125 -15.20 1.56 -20.56
C LEU A 125 -16.23 2.62 -21.02
N TYR A 126 -17.12 3.04 -20.10
CA TYR A 126 -18.16 4.04 -20.30
C TYR A 126 -18.09 5.24 -19.31
N SER A 127 -16.91 5.53 -18.76
CA SER A 127 -16.65 6.73 -17.93
C SER A 127 -17.49 6.89 -16.66
N ARG A 128 -18.29 5.88 -16.27
CA ARG A 128 -19.02 5.89 -14.99
C ARG A 128 -18.24 5.07 -13.96
N PRO A 129 -17.93 5.64 -12.78
CA PRO A 129 -17.61 4.86 -11.59
C PRO A 129 -18.65 3.77 -11.46
N SER A 130 -18.24 2.58 -11.01
CA SER A 130 -19.19 1.52 -10.72
C SER A 130 -20.26 1.95 -9.71
N GLY A 131 -19.95 3.00 -8.93
CA GLY A 131 -20.76 3.53 -7.85
C GLY A 131 -20.91 2.56 -6.68
N THR A 132 -20.36 1.35 -6.82
CA THR A 132 -20.56 0.24 -5.90
C THR A 132 -19.49 0.29 -4.84
N THR A 133 -19.84 0.86 -3.70
CA THR A 133 -18.94 0.97 -2.56
C THR A 133 -18.58 -0.43 -2.04
N PRO A 134 -17.29 -0.74 -1.83
CA PRO A 134 -16.89 -2.02 -1.25
C PRO A 134 -17.54 -2.25 0.12
N PRO A 135 -17.81 -3.51 0.50
CA PRO A 135 -18.13 -3.84 1.89
C PRO A 135 -17.03 -3.31 2.82
N ASP A 136 -17.44 -2.86 4.01
CA ASP A 136 -16.53 -2.36 5.05
C ASP A 136 -15.75 -1.09 4.70
N ALA A 137 -16.15 -0.35 3.66
CA ALA A 137 -15.62 0.99 3.40
C ALA A 137 -15.96 1.93 4.57
N ILE A 138 -14.94 2.54 5.16
CA ILE A 138 -15.08 3.53 6.24
C ILE A 138 -15.06 4.97 5.72
N THR A 139 -14.43 5.20 4.58
CA THR A 139 -14.40 6.50 3.89
C THR A 139 -13.98 6.31 2.43
N SER A 140 -14.16 7.34 1.62
CA SER A 140 -13.83 7.33 0.19
C SER A 140 -13.28 8.66 -0.26
N SER A 141 -12.45 8.64 -1.30
CA SER A 141 -12.02 9.83 -2.02
C SER A 141 -12.49 9.76 -3.47
N VAL A 142 -13.24 10.78 -3.89
CA VAL A 142 -13.62 10.97 -5.28
C VAL A 142 -12.38 11.33 -6.13
N TYR A 143 -11.43 12.08 -5.57
CA TYR A 143 -10.23 12.52 -6.28
C TYR A 143 -9.26 11.36 -6.57
N ALA A 144 -9.11 10.43 -5.62
CA ALA A 144 -8.33 9.22 -5.83
C ALA A 144 -9.11 8.09 -6.51
N ARG A 145 -10.45 8.23 -6.63
CA ARG A 145 -11.38 7.15 -6.97
C ARG A 145 -11.10 5.90 -6.14
N ALA A 146 -11.05 6.09 -4.83
CA ALA A 146 -10.61 5.06 -3.90
C ALA A 146 -11.49 4.99 -2.66
N HIS A 147 -11.50 3.81 -2.03
CA HIS A 147 -12.17 3.52 -0.77
C HIS A 147 -11.14 3.03 0.23
N LEU A 148 -11.17 3.57 1.46
CA LEU A 148 -10.47 2.98 2.58
C LEU A 148 -11.43 2.00 3.25
N VAL A 149 -11.06 0.72 3.29
CA VAL A 149 -11.87 -0.37 3.82
C VAL A 149 -11.23 -0.98 5.06
N ILE A 150 -12.03 -1.59 5.93
CA ILE A 150 -11.48 -2.35 7.06
C ILE A 150 -10.75 -3.59 6.55
N ASN A 151 -9.50 -3.73 6.97
CA ASN A 151 -8.70 -4.91 6.73
C ASN A 151 -8.85 -5.87 7.91
N ARG A 152 -9.83 -6.76 7.81
CA ARG A 152 -10.14 -7.77 8.82
C ARG A 152 -9.90 -9.16 8.23
N GLY A 153 -9.14 -9.97 8.94
CA GLY A 153 -8.94 -11.36 8.55
C GLY A 153 -8.19 -12.15 9.62
N SER A 154 -8.30 -13.47 9.55
CA SER A 154 -7.68 -14.38 10.50
C SER A 154 -6.43 -15.08 9.96
N ARG A 155 -6.24 -15.04 8.64
CA ARG A 155 -5.06 -15.55 7.91
C ARG A 155 -4.37 -14.38 7.24
N THR A 156 -3.06 -14.38 7.20
CA THR A 156 -2.26 -13.27 6.68
C THR A 156 -1.79 -13.55 5.25
N ILE A 157 -1.90 -12.56 4.38
CA ILE A 157 -1.19 -12.49 3.10
C ILE A 157 -0.28 -11.25 3.09
N ILE A 158 0.97 -11.41 2.65
CA ILE A 158 1.92 -10.30 2.54
C ILE A 158 1.79 -9.68 1.15
N ASP A 159 1.38 -8.41 1.09
CA ASP A 159 1.28 -7.61 -0.12
C ASP A 159 2.58 -6.85 -0.38
N TRP A 160 3.37 -7.36 -1.31
CA TRP A 160 4.50 -6.63 -1.91
C TRP A 160 4.25 -6.27 -3.38
N ASP A 161 3.03 -6.51 -3.87
CA ASP A 161 2.62 -6.28 -5.25
C ASP A 161 2.01 -4.89 -5.42
N THR A 162 0.97 -4.60 -4.64
CA THR A 162 0.26 -3.32 -4.69
C THR A 162 0.63 -2.39 -3.55
N PHE A 163 1.31 -2.94 -2.53
CA PHE A 163 1.77 -2.22 -1.36
C PHE A 163 0.62 -1.45 -0.66
N CYS A 164 -0.46 -2.17 -0.38
CA CYS A 164 -1.70 -1.74 0.25
C CYS A 164 -2.70 -0.94 -0.62
N VAL A 165 -2.44 -0.81 -1.93
CA VAL A 165 -3.30 -0.04 -2.86
C VAL A 165 -3.86 -0.96 -3.94
N VAL A 166 -4.90 -1.70 -3.59
CA VAL A 166 -5.43 -2.81 -4.38
C VAL A 166 -6.41 -2.33 -5.45
N PRO A 167 -6.28 -2.77 -6.72
CA PRO A 167 -7.30 -2.54 -7.74
C PRO A 167 -8.64 -3.17 -7.34
N TYR A 168 -9.72 -2.38 -7.42
CA TYR A 168 -11.06 -2.79 -7.07
C TYR A 168 -11.96 -2.97 -8.29
N LEU A 169 -12.64 -4.11 -8.30
CA LEU A 169 -13.63 -4.53 -9.29
C LEU A 169 -14.85 -5.13 -8.58
N PRO A 170 -16.05 -4.55 -8.73
CA PRO A 170 -17.26 -5.01 -8.02
C PRO A 170 -17.93 -6.22 -8.68
N THR A 171 -17.38 -6.77 -9.77
CA THR A 171 -18.02 -7.79 -10.61
C THR A 171 -18.24 -9.13 -9.91
N GLY A 172 -17.62 -9.36 -8.75
CA GLY A 172 -17.68 -10.62 -7.99
C GLY A 172 -17.01 -11.81 -8.67
N ASP A 173 -16.60 -11.67 -9.94
CA ASP A 173 -15.97 -12.72 -10.72
C ASP A 173 -14.48 -12.90 -10.31
N PRO A 174 -14.12 -14.04 -9.71
CA PRO A 174 -12.79 -14.27 -9.15
C PRO A 174 -11.67 -14.33 -10.20
N TYR A 175 -12.00 -14.45 -11.49
CA TYR A 175 -11.04 -14.51 -12.60
C TYR A 175 -10.65 -13.12 -13.13
N VAL A 176 -11.40 -12.08 -12.80
CA VAL A 176 -11.14 -10.70 -13.25
C VAL A 176 -10.72 -9.77 -12.12
N ILE A 177 -11.08 -10.07 -10.86
CA ILE A 177 -10.65 -9.26 -9.71
C ILE A 177 -9.18 -9.49 -9.37
N HIS A 178 -8.55 -8.46 -8.78
CA HIS A 178 -7.16 -8.56 -8.32
C HIS A 178 -7.01 -9.68 -7.28
N PRO A 179 -5.92 -10.47 -7.29
CA PRO A 179 -5.71 -11.54 -6.30
C PRO A 179 -5.85 -11.08 -4.85
N LEU A 180 -5.33 -9.90 -4.49
CA LEU A 180 -5.49 -9.35 -3.13
C LEU A 180 -6.95 -9.01 -2.79
N GLN A 181 -7.73 -8.49 -3.74
CA GLN A 181 -9.16 -8.24 -3.51
C GLN A 181 -9.89 -9.56 -3.23
N ARG A 182 -9.59 -10.60 -4.02
CA ARG A 182 -10.17 -11.94 -3.81
C ARG A 182 -9.83 -12.50 -2.43
N LEU A 183 -8.57 -12.36 -2.00
CA LEU A 183 -8.10 -12.87 -0.71
C LEU A 183 -8.70 -12.10 0.46
N HIS A 184 -8.77 -10.77 0.39
CA HIS A 184 -9.46 -9.95 1.39
C HIS A 184 -10.94 -10.37 1.52
N ASN A 185 -11.65 -10.53 0.40
CA ASN A 185 -13.04 -11.03 0.39
C ASN A 185 -13.17 -12.45 1.00
N ALA A 186 -12.12 -13.26 0.91
CA ALA A 186 -12.05 -14.60 1.51
C ALA A 186 -11.61 -14.61 2.99
N GLY A 187 -11.52 -13.43 3.63
CA GLY A 187 -11.20 -13.27 5.05
C GLY A 187 -9.71 -13.30 5.37
N TYR A 188 -8.83 -13.01 4.39
CA TYR A 188 -7.41 -12.78 4.67
C TYR A 188 -7.17 -11.35 5.12
N PHE A 189 -6.34 -11.20 6.14
CA PHE A 189 -5.71 -9.96 6.55
C PHE A 189 -4.54 -9.68 5.61
N VAL A 190 -4.59 -8.55 4.90
CA VAL A 190 -3.49 -8.12 4.03
C VAL A 190 -2.45 -7.38 4.88
N ALA A 191 -1.21 -7.81 4.91
CA ALA A 191 -0.13 -7.12 5.62
C ALA A 191 0.94 -6.66 4.65
N THR A 192 1.77 -5.70 5.03
CA THR A 192 3.02 -5.43 4.29
C THR A 192 4.26 -5.78 5.11
N ARG A 193 4.09 -5.96 6.42
CA ARG A 193 5.10 -6.53 7.32
C ARG A 193 5.06 -8.05 7.32
N GLY A 194 6.25 -8.64 7.43
CA GLY A 194 6.44 -10.07 7.62
C GLY A 194 7.57 -10.63 6.76
N ILE A 195 7.88 -11.90 6.99
CA ILE A 195 8.84 -12.65 6.17
C ILE A 195 8.02 -13.71 5.41
N PRO A 196 7.80 -13.55 4.10
CA PRO A 196 6.99 -14.49 3.35
C PRO A 196 7.69 -15.82 3.17
N ARG A 197 6.88 -16.88 3.19
CA ARG A 197 7.36 -18.26 3.05
C ARG A 197 7.45 -18.71 1.59
N CYS A 198 6.58 -18.15 0.75
CA CYS A 198 6.42 -18.52 -0.65
C CYS A 198 5.72 -17.40 -1.42
N VAL A 199 5.73 -17.48 -2.75
CA VAL A 199 4.98 -16.60 -3.66
C VAL A 199 3.68 -17.29 -4.06
N ALA A 200 2.56 -16.63 -3.80
CA ALA A 200 1.26 -17.06 -4.26
C ALA A 200 1.12 -16.83 -5.77
N SER A 201 0.88 -17.89 -6.54
CA SER A 201 0.65 -17.81 -7.98
C SER A 201 -0.83 -17.83 -8.37
N ASP A 202 -1.70 -18.38 -7.50
CA ASP A 202 -3.12 -18.64 -7.76
C ASP A 202 -3.80 -19.28 -6.53
N GLY A 203 -5.12 -19.12 -6.40
CA GLY A 203 -5.91 -19.81 -5.36
C GLY A 203 -5.99 -19.14 -3.98
N SER A 204 -6.20 -19.97 -2.95
CA SER A 204 -6.20 -19.62 -1.51
C SER A 204 -4.85 -20.03 -0.91
N PRO A 205 -3.87 -19.12 -0.86
CA PRO A 205 -2.51 -19.44 -0.47
C PRO A 205 -2.41 -19.77 1.01
N THR A 206 -1.28 -20.38 1.38
CA THR A 206 -0.93 -20.64 2.77
C THR A 206 -0.80 -19.34 3.57
N ASP A 207 -1.07 -19.43 4.86
CA ASP A 207 -0.90 -18.32 5.78
C ASP A 207 0.57 -17.85 5.81
N GLY A 208 0.78 -16.54 5.58
CA GLY A 208 2.10 -15.94 5.44
C GLY A 208 2.74 -16.04 4.05
N ALA A 209 1.98 -16.43 3.01
CA ALA A 209 2.42 -16.28 1.63
C ALA A 209 2.54 -14.80 1.22
N ALA A 210 3.30 -14.51 0.15
CA ALA A 210 3.34 -13.19 -0.46
C ALA A 210 2.75 -13.16 -1.86
N LEU A 211 2.12 -12.06 -2.22
CA LEU A 211 2.00 -11.61 -3.60
C LEU A 211 3.10 -10.59 -3.85
N ALA A 212 3.87 -10.76 -4.93
CA ALA A 212 5.02 -9.92 -5.23
C ALA A 212 5.24 -9.80 -6.75
N PRO A 213 5.81 -8.68 -7.23
CA PRO A 213 6.21 -8.54 -8.63
C PRO A 213 7.19 -9.64 -9.02
N ARG A 214 7.08 -10.16 -10.25
CA ARG A 214 7.92 -11.27 -10.72
C ARG A 214 9.42 -11.02 -10.54
N GLY A 215 9.86 -9.78 -10.82
CA GLY A 215 11.26 -9.37 -10.63
C GLY A 215 11.70 -9.49 -9.17
N LEU A 216 10.87 -9.03 -8.24
CA LEU A 216 11.13 -9.12 -6.81
C LEU A 216 11.09 -10.56 -6.29
N ALA A 217 10.08 -11.34 -6.67
CA ALA A 217 9.95 -12.75 -6.30
C ALA A 217 11.20 -13.55 -6.71
N LYS A 218 11.68 -13.35 -7.94
CA LYS A 218 12.90 -13.99 -8.45
C LYS A 218 14.15 -13.51 -7.70
N LEU A 219 14.26 -12.21 -7.45
CA LEU A 219 15.40 -11.63 -6.71
C LEU A 219 15.52 -12.20 -5.30
N LEU A 220 14.38 -12.44 -4.64
CA LEU A 220 14.31 -12.99 -3.29
C LEU A 220 14.37 -14.52 -3.23
N GLY A 221 14.36 -15.21 -4.38
CA GLY A 221 14.39 -16.67 -4.44
C GLY A 221 13.19 -17.33 -3.78
N LEU A 222 12.03 -16.67 -3.78
CA LEU A 222 10.83 -17.21 -3.13
C LEU A 222 10.25 -18.37 -3.96
N PRO A 223 10.06 -19.56 -3.37
CA PRO A 223 9.44 -20.67 -4.08
C PRO A 223 7.93 -20.42 -4.26
N PRO A 224 7.27 -21.09 -5.21
CA PRO A 224 5.80 -21.10 -5.29
C PRO A 224 5.22 -21.71 -4.01
N CYS A 225 4.03 -21.26 -3.60
CA CYS A 225 3.32 -21.92 -2.51
C CYS A 225 2.89 -23.34 -2.93
N ALA A 226 3.07 -24.30 -2.02
CA ALA A 226 2.63 -25.69 -2.16
C ALA A 226 1.21 -25.89 -1.62
#